data_AF-A0A932QJ59-F1
#
_entry.id   AF-A0A932QJ59-F1
#
_cell.length_a   1.000
_cell.length_b   1.000
_cell.length_c   1.000
_cell.angle_alpha   90.00
_cell.angle_beta   90.00
_cell.angle_gamma   90.00
#
_symmetry.space_group_name_H-M   'P 1'
#
loop_
_entity.id
_entity.type
_entity.pdbx_description
1 polymer ?
#
loop_
_entity_poly.entity_id
_entity_poly.type
_entity_poly.pdbx_seq_one_letter_code
_entity_poly.pdbx_strand_id
1 'polypeptide(L)' 'MTDTHENFSGLGIAPSLLQALSQRGLKTPTPIQAQSIPAGLAGQDVVGIAQT' A
#
# COMPACT_ATOMS: atom_id res chain seq x y z
N MET A 1 -13.56 7.01 -9.30
CA MET A 1 -13.83 6.21 -8.09
C MET A 1 -12.53 6.18 -7.31
N THR A 2 -12.48 6.78 -6.13
CA THR A 2 -11.26 6.83 -5.31
C THR A 2 -11.22 5.61 -4.42
N ASP A 3 -10.33 4.66 -4.71
CA ASP A 3 -10.04 3.47 -3.90
C ASP A 3 -9.30 3.85 -2.62
N THR A 4 -10.03 4.41 -1.65
CA THR A 4 -9.49 4.69 -0.32
C THR A 4 -9.41 3.38 0.48
N HIS A 5 -8.20 2.84 0.65
CA HIS A 5 -7.94 1.73 1.57
C HIS A 5 -7.65 2.27 2.98
N GLU A 6 -8.43 1.83 3.98
CA GLU A 6 -8.28 2.28 5.37
C GLU A 6 -7.05 1.69 6.08
N ASN A 7 -6.51 0.58 5.57
CA ASN A 7 -5.33 -0.09 6.12
C ASN A 7 -4.55 -0.88 5.07
N PHE A 8 -3.34 -1.34 5.43
CA PHE A 8 -2.45 -2.11 4.56
C PHE A 8 -2.91 -3.57 4.33
N SER A 9 -3.87 -4.07 5.11
CA SER A 9 -4.41 -5.42 4.92
C SER A 9 -5.24 -5.46 3.64
N GLY A 10 -5.20 -6.59 2.94
CA GLY A 10 -5.90 -6.72 1.65
C GLY A 10 -5.12 -6.22 0.43
N LEU A 11 -4.00 -5.51 0.63
CA LEU A 11 -3.13 -5.06 -0.48
C LEU A 11 -2.17 -6.14 -1.01
N GLY A 12 -2.31 -7.39 -0.57
CA GLY A 12 -1.41 -8.49 -0.97
C GLY A 12 -0.06 -8.53 -0.23
N ILE A 13 0.11 -7.71 0.82
CA ILE A 13 1.34 -7.65 1.61
C ILE A 13 1.46 -8.87 2.54
N ALA A 14 2.66 -9.45 2.61
CA ALA A 14 2.95 -10.57 3.49
C ALA A 14 2.74 -10.22 4.99
N PRO A 15 2.27 -11.17 5.83
CA PRO A 15 1.97 -10.91 7.24
C PRO A 15 3.14 -10.34 8.06
N SER A 16 4.37 -10.78 7.79
CA SER A 16 5.57 -10.28 8.46
C SER A 16 5.81 -8.79 8.20
N LEU A 17 5.52 -8.32 6.98
CA LEU A 17 5.67 -6.91 6.62
C LEU A 17 4.52 -6.07 7.20
N LEU A 18 3.30 -6.60 7.25
CA LEU A 18 2.18 -5.96 7.96
C LEU A 18 2.50 -5.73 9.44
N GLN A 19 3.13 -6.71 10.10
CA GLN A 19 3.57 -6.57 11.49
C GLN A 19 4.63 -5.46 11.62
N ALA A 20 5.61 -5.41 10.71
CA ALA A 20 6.63 -4.37 10.71
C ALA A 20 6.05 -2.97 10.48
N LEU A 21 5.07 -2.82 9.58
CA LEU A 21 4.35 -1.56 9.34
C LEU A 21 3.61 -1.11 10.60
N SER A 22 2.91 -2.04 11.25
CA SER A 22 2.19 -1.77 12.51
C SER A 22 3.14 -1.32 13.63
N GLN A 23 4.29 -1.99 13.80
CA GLN A 23 5.32 -1.61 14.78
C GLN A 23 5.88 -0.21 14.54
N ARG A 24 5.94 0.23 13.28
CA ARG A 24 6.35 1.59 12.89
C ARG A 24 5.22 2.63 13.00
N GLY A 25 4.02 2.23 13.42
CA GLY A 25 2.85 3.11 13.50
C GLY A 25 2.22 3.43 12.14
N LEU A 26 2.63 2.76 11.07
CA LEU A 26 2.07 2.92 9.73
C LEU A 26 0.79 2.07 9.62
N LYS A 27 -0.35 2.71 9.86
CA LYS A 27 -1.66 2.04 9.86
C LYS A 27 -2.40 2.18 8.55
N THR A 28 -2.36 3.39 7.97
CA THR A 28 -3.13 3.74 6.78
C THR A 28 -2.19 4.01 5.62
N PRO A 29 -2.34 3.33 4.48
CA PRO A 29 -1.56 3.62 3.28
C PRO A 29 -1.92 5.01 2.74
N THR A 30 -0.95 5.69 2.14
CA THR A 30 -1.27 6.89 1.35
C THR A 30 -2.07 6.51 0.10
N PRO A 31 -2.84 7.44 -0.51
CA PRO A 31 -3.62 7.12 -1.71
C PRO A 31 -2.79 6.53 -2.85
N ILE A 32 -1.54 6.99 -3.02
CA ILE A 32 -0.64 6.43 -4.03
C ILE A 32 -0.18 5.01 -3.68
N GLN A 33 0.06 4.70 -2.39
CA GLN A 33 0.44 3.36 -1.94
C GLN A 33 -0.69 2.35 -2.10
N ALA A 34 -1.92 2.73 -1.76
CA ALA A 34 -3.09 1.88 -1.94
C ALA A 34 -3.28 1.46 -3.40
N GLN A 35 -2.93 2.33 -4.34
CA GLN A 35 -3.03 2.08 -5.78
C GLN A 35 -1.80 1.34 -6.35
N SER A 36 -0.59 1.68 -5.90
CA SER A 36 0.65 1.18 -6.51
C SER A 36 1.10 -0.17 -5.95
N ILE A 37 0.81 -0.48 -4.69
CA ILE A 37 1.27 -1.72 -4.05
C ILE A 37 0.68 -2.95 -4.76
N PRO A 38 -0.64 -3.05 -5.04
CA PRO A 38 -1.19 -4.21 -5.74
C PRO A 38 -0.61 -4.40 -7.14
N ALA A 39 -0.45 -3.32 -7.91
CA ALA A 39 0.10 -3.36 -9.25
C ALA A 39 1.58 -3.79 -9.26
N GLY A 40 2.39 -3.26 -8.33
CA GLY A 40 3.78 -3.66 -8.18
C GLY A 40 3.94 -5.12 -7.76
N LEU A 41 3.08 -5.61 -6.86
CA LEU A 41 3.05 -7.03 -6.46
C LEU A 41 2.60 -7.96 -7.58
N ALA A 42 1.78 -7.47 -8.51
CA ALA A 42 1.40 -8.19 -9.72
C ALA A 42 2.50 -8.20 -10.80
N GLY A 43 3.67 -7.58 -10.53
CA GLY A 43 4.79 -7.51 -11.47
C GLY A 43 4.55 -6.54 -12.63
N GLN A 44 3.63 -5.59 -12.47
CA GLN A 44 3.33 -4.59 -13.48
C GLN A 44 4.28 -3.39 -13.34
N ASP A 45 4.60 -2.75 -14.46
CA ASP A 45 5.29 -1.46 -14.45
C ASP A 45 4.34 -0.38 -13.90
N VAL A 46 4.85 0.44 -12.97
CA VAL A 46 4.06 1.47 -12.29
C VAL A 46 4.74 2.83 -12.40
N VAL A 47 3.99 3.84 -12.87
CA VAL A 47 4.37 5.26 -12.77
C VAL A 47 3.49 5.92 -11.71
N GLY A 48 4.11 6.37 -10.62
CA GLY A 48 3.42 7.04 -9.52
C GLY A 48 3.78 8.52 -9.43
N ILE A 49 2.79 9.38 -9.20
CA ILE A 49 2.97 10.79 -8.88
C ILE A 49 2.39 11.01 -7.49
N ALA A 50 3.20 11.53 -6.57
CA ALA A 50 2.81 11.79 -5.19
C ALA A 50 3.23 13.21 -4.79
N GLN A 51 2.43 13.83 -3.92
CA GLN A 51 2.79 15.06 -3.23
C GLN A 51 3.35 14.71 -1.85
N THR A 52 4.46 15.34 -1.46
CA THR A 52 5.13 15.16 -0.16
C THR A 52 4.46 15.94 0.95
#